data_AF-A0A1G9XT13-F1
#
_entry.id   AF-A0A1G9XT13-F1
#
_cell.length_a   1.000
_cell.length_b   1.000
_cell.length_c   1.000
_cell.angle_alpha   90.00
_cell.angle_beta   90.00
_cell.angle_gamma   90.00
#
_symmetry.space_group_name_H-M   'P 1'
#
loop_
_entity.id
_entity.type
_entity.pdbx_description
1 polymer ?
#
loop_
_entity_poly.entity_id
_entity_poly.type
_entity_poly.pdbx_seq_one_letter_code
_entity_poly.pdbx_strand_id
1 'polypeptide(L)'
;MAAKIILSLVLVSISFCNETLVQTSLKKNYKSDELVTEYLSNLNEFQKSESNKIAFSKVLQIGDKIGNAMKVSAISFGGNDSLHRINPPNGRIAIVADGNSPDPDDLGGTAVSISLLRATGLEDRLVHYSHSCDLVRDDRISEAAERERHALMQSACDVTARRWGGFQGISFFDAKWQQNETVKDLAEAIDASTSEDPLWIIEAGEPDIIGFALDGSKKSRHKYVKVVTHHPANDDAGDFYTWLQILDFGVQEVRIPDQNVNLKVDLEEWDWAKNHPDPRIQWIWIQGKIAENDDVVKFQKGKWDCSDAGMVLYWITGATNGGLKSGTVDDVKHLLLNYVDDN
;
A
#
# COMPACT_ATOMS: atom_id res chain seq x y z
N MET A 1 -3.74 4.30 36.47
CA MET A 1 -3.71 5.59 37.19
C MET A 1 -2.88 6.65 36.45
N ALA A 2 -1.72 6.30 35.87
CA ALA A 2 -0.87 7.21 35.08
C ALA A 2 -1.53 7.78 33.80
N ALA A 3 -2.31 6.98 33.05
CA ALA A 3 -2.98 7.45 31.83
C ALA A 3 -4.07 8.53 32.09
N LYS A 4 -4.67 8.54 33.29
CA LYS A 4 -5.67 9.55 33.68
C LYS A 4 -5.02 10.89 34.05
N ILE A 5 -3.80 10.85 34.60
CA ILE A 5 -3.03 12.06 34.94
C ILE A 5 -2.49 12.73 33.67
N ILE A 6 -2.12 11.95 32.65
CA ILE A 6 -1.64 12.48 31.36
C ILE A 6 -2.75 13.20 30.60
N LEU A 7 -3.97 12.65 30.55
CA LEU A 7 -5.09 13.30 29.85
C LEU A 7 -5.55 14.60 30.54
N SER A 8 -5.53 14.63 31.88
CA SER A 8 -5.80 15.85 32.64
C SER A 8 -4.70 16.91 32.47
N LEU A 9 -3.43 16.50 32.35
CA LEU A 9 -2.32 17.42 32.05
C LEU A 9 -2.39 17.96 30.61
N VAL A 10 -2.80 17.15 29.63
CA VAL A 10 -2.96 17.58 28.23
C VAL A 10 -4.08 18.62 28.10
N LEU A 11 -5.22 18.44 28.78
CA LEU A 11 -6.32 19.39 28.74
C LEU A 11 -6.01 20.69 29.50
N VAL A 12 -5.27 20.62 30.62
CA VAL A 12 -4.76 21.80 31.32
C VAL A 12 -3.71 22.54 30.48
N SER A 13 -2.90 21.81 29.70
CA SER A 13 -1.91 22.40 28.78
C SER A 13 -2.55 23.09 27.58
N ILE A 14 -3.63 22.52 27.03
CA ILE A 14 -4.40 23.14 25.94
C ILE A 14 -5.11 24.42 26.44
N SER A 15 -5.50 24.48 27.72
CA SER A 15 -6.12 25.66 28.32
C SER A 15 -5.18 26.87 28.49
N PHE A 16 -3.87 26.73 28.24
CA PHE A 16 -2.93 27.86 28.17
C PHE A 16 -2.72 28.40 26.75
N CYS A 17 -3.24 27.71 25.73
CA CYS A 17 -3.15 28.11 24.33
C CYS A 17 -4.56 28.21 23.73
N ASN A 18 -5.12 29.42 23.79
CA ASN A 18 -6.23 29.88 22.93
C ASN A 18 -7.66 29.48 23.37
N GLU A 19 -8.17 30.23 24.34
CA GLU A 19 -9.53 30.21 24.91
C GLU A 19 -10.65 30.14 23.84
N THR A 20 -10.45 30.82 22.71
CA THR A 20 -11.45 30.96 21.63
C THR A 20 -11.70 29.65 20.88
N LEU A 21 -10.68 28.80 20.72
CA LEU A 21 -10.78 27.52 20.00
C LEU A 21 -11.56 26.48 20.79
N VAL A 22 -11.32 26.43 22.10
CA VAL A 22 -12.02 25.53 23.03
C VAL A 22 -13.51 25.88 23.11
N GLN A 23 -13.85 27.16 23.23
CA GLN A 23 -15.25 27.61 23.28
C GLN A 23 -15.99 27.31 21.97
N THR A 24 -15.32 27.48 20.82
CA THR A 24 -15.93 27.23 19.50
C THR A 24 -16.18 25.75 19.28
N SER A 25 -15.24 24.88 19.67
CA SER A 25 -15.38 23.42 19.51
C SER A 25 -16.46 22.84 20.44
N LEU A 26 -16.61 23.37 21.65
CA LEU A 26 -17.64 22.90 22.59
C LEU A 26 -19.04 23.32 22.16
N LYS A 27 -19.22 24.55 21.66
CA LYS A 27 -20.53 25.02 21.16
C LYS A 27 -20.97 24.31 19.87
N LYS A 28 -20.04 23.91 19.01
CA LYS A 28 -20.35 23.26 17.73
C LYS A 28 -20.85 21.82 17.88
N ASN A 29 -20.42 21.12 18.94
CA ASN A 29 -20.61 19.67 19.07
C ASN A 29 -21.69 19.24 20.09
N TYR A 30 -22.26 20.16 20.89
CA TYR A 30 -23.18 19.77 21.97
C TYR A 30 -24.44 20.66 22.02
N LYS A 31 -25.62 20.03 22.06
CA LYS A 31 -26.96 20.67 21.99
C LYS A 31 -27.58 21.06 23.34
N SER A 32 -26.92 20.81 24.49
CA SER A 32 -27.42 21.28 25.79
C SER A 32 -26.58 22.46 26.29
N ASP A 33 -27.06 23.68 26.01
CA ASP A 33 -26.37 24.92 26.36
C ASP A 33 -26.09 25.07 27.86
N GLU A 34 -26.90 24.45 28.73
CA GLU A 34 -26.82 24.63 30.19
C GLU A 34 -25.54 24.03 30.81
N LEU A 35 -25.19 22.78 30.49
CA LEU A 35 -24.03 22.09 31.07
C LEU A 35 -22.70 22.65 30.54
N VAL A 36 -22.65 23.04 29.27
CA VAL A 36 -21.47 23.68 28.67
C VAL A 36 -21.26 25.07 29.26
N THR A 37 -22.35 25.83 29.46
CA THR A 37 -22.29 27.15 30.10
C THR A 37 -21.85 27.04 31.56
N GLU A 38 -22.36 26.07 32.31
CA GLU A 38 -21.97 25.82 33.69
C GLU A 38 -20.48 25.42 33.80
N TYR A 39 -19.99 24.55 32.92
CA TYR A 39 -18.58 24.16 32.88
C TYR A 39 -17.66 25.37 32.61
N LEU A 40 -17.98 26.17 31.59
CA LEU A 40 -17.20 27.35 31.22
C LEU A 40 -17.22 28.44 32.30
N SER A 41 -18.35 28.64 32.98
CA SER A 41 -18.46 29.58 34.09
C SER A 41 -17.55 29.20 35.26
N ASN A 42 -17.55 27.92 35.64
CA ASN A 42 -16.71 27.42 36.74
C ASN A 42 -15.21 27.43 36.38
N LEU A 43 -14.87 27.21 35.10
CA LEU A 43 -13.49 27.30 34.61
C LEU A 43 -12.95 28.73 34.72
N ASN A 44 -13.76 29.72 34.32
CA ASN A 44 -13.41 31.14 34.41
C ASN A 44 -13.29 31.62 35.86
N GLU A 45 -14.09 31.07 36.77
CA GLU A 45 -14.02 31.38 38.20
C GLU A 45 -12.76 30.76 38.85
N PHE A 46 -12.37 29.56 38.43
CA PHE A 46 -11.12 28.91 38.85
C PHE A 46 -9.88 29.70 38.40
N GLN A 47 -9.84 30.19 37.16
CA GLN A 47 -8.73 30.98 36.64
C GLN A 47 -8.54 32.33 37.36
N LYS A 48 -9.59 32.88 37.99
CA LYS A 48 -9.54 34.15 38.73
C LYS A 48 -9.02 34.04 40.16
N SER A 49 -8.86 32.82 40.71
CA SER A 49 -8.27 32.67 42.04
C SER A 49 -7.50 31.34 42.16
N GLU A 50 -6.17 31.41 42.18
CA GLU A 50 -5.26 30.25 42.28
C GLU A 50 -5.43 29.38 43.54
N SER A 51 -6.35 29.72 44.45
CA SER A 51 -6.50 29.04 45.75
C SER A 51 -7.86 28.36 45.97
N ASN A 52 -8.77 28.36 44.99
CA ASN A 52 -10.15 27.90 45.24
C ASN A 52 -10.37 26.41 44.92
N LYS A 53 -10.00 25.54 45.87
CA LYS A 53 -10.12 24.06 45.77
C LYS A 53 -11.55 23.55 45.53
N ILE A 54 -12.58 24.33 45.90
CA ILE A 54 -13.99 23.98 45.72
C ILE A 54 -14.41 24.06 44.24
N ALA A 55 -13.88 25.02 43.49
CA ALA A 55 -14.16 25.15 42.06
C ALA A 55 -13.56 23.99 41.26
N PHE A 56 -12.34 23.55 41.62
CA PHE A 56 -11.67 22.43 40.95
C PHE A 56 -12.42 21.10 41.10
N SER A 57 -12.98 20.81 42.29
CA SER A 57 -13.75 19.58 42.51
C SER A 57 -15.07 19.56 41.72
N LYS A 58 -15.70 20.72 41.53
CA LYS A 58 -16.92 20.85 40.71
C LYS A 58 -16.61 20.69 39.22
N VAL A 59 -15.51 21.25 38.72
CA VAL A 59 -15.05 21.07 37.34
C VAL A 59 -14.80 19.59 37.03
N LEU A 60 -14.18 18.85 37.96
CA LEU A 60 -13.96 17.41 37.83
C LEU A 60 -15.27 16.61 37.83
N GLN A 61 -16.21 16.90 38.74
CA GLN A 61 -17.51 16.22 38.76
C GLN A 61 -18.35 16.46 37.51
N ILE A 62 -18.32 17.68 36.96
CA ILE A 62 -19.03 18.00 35.72
C ILE A 62 -18.35 17.33 34.53
N GLY A 63 -17.01 17.30 34.48
CA GLY A 63 -16.24 16.53 33.49
C GLY A 63 -16.58 15.04 33.49
N ASP A 64 -16.72 14.43 34.67
CA ASP A 64 -17.14 13.02 34.80
C ASP A 64 -18.58 12.79 34.34
N LYS A 65 -19.50 13.75 34.58
CA LYS A 65 -20.88 13.68 34.08
C LYS A 65 -20.94 13.80 32.56
N ILE A 66 -20.14 14.69 31.96
CA ILE A 66 -20.01 14.82 30.50
C ILE A 66 -19.42 13.52 29.91
N GLY A 67 -18.36 12.98 30.50
CA GLY A 67 -17.76 11.71 30.08
C GLY A 67 -18.70 10.50 30.20
N ASN A 68 -19.57 10.48 31.22
CA ASN A 68 -20.60 9.43 31.37
C ASN A 68 -21.80 9.63 30.44
N ALA A 69 -22.19 10.87 30.12
CA ALA A 69 -23.19 11.14 29.09
C ALA A 69 -22.70 10.72 27.69
N MET A 70 -21.40 10.88 27.41
CA MET A 70 -20.75 10.41 26.17
C MET A 70 -20.73 8.88 26.04
N LYS A 71 -20.71 8.13 27.15
CA LYS A 71 -20.80 6.66 27.11
C LYS A 71 -22.18 6.14 26.66
N VAL A 72 -23.23 6.95 26.77
CA VAL A 72 -24.60 6.56 26.36
C VAL A 72 -24.84 6.83 24.86
N SER A 73 -23.98 7.62 24.21
CA SER A 73 -24.00 7.84 22.76
C SER A 73 -23.04 6.96 21.95
N ALA A 74 -22.31 6.05 22.61
CA ALA A 74 -21.53 5.02 21.93
C ALA A 74 -22.45 3.88 21.45
N ILE A 75 -23.31 4.19 20.47
CA ILE A 75 -23.68 3.19 19.47
C ILE A 75 -22.36 2.75 18.85
N SER A 76 -22.10 1.44 18.84
CA SER A 76 -20.85 0.86 18.41
C SER A 76 -20.53 1.26 16.96
N PHE A 77 -19.68 2.28 16.80
CA PHE A 77 -18.83 2.36 15.63
C PHE A 77 -17.74 1.32 15.86
N GLY A 78 -17.89 0.16 15.24
CA GLY A 78 -16.80 -0.77 15.00
C GLY A 78 -15.80 -0.10 14.06
N GLY A 79 -15.03 0.86 14.58
CA GLY A 79 -13.83 1.37 13.94
C GLY A 79 -12.69 0.46 14.38
N ASN A 80 -12.29 -0.44 13.48
CA ASN A 80 -11.09 -1.23 13.63
C ASN A 80 -9.90 -0.27 13.47
N ASP A 81 -9.44 0.34 14.56
CA ASP A 81 -8.25 1.20 14.61
C ASP A 81 -6.95 0.36 14.53
N SER A 82 -6.97 -0.67 13.68
CA SER A 82 -5.79 -1.43 13.28
C SER A 82 -5.30 -0.84 11.96
N LEU A 83 -4.76 0.39 11.98
CA LEU A 83 -3.89 0.84 10.90
C LEU A 83 -2.88 -0.28 10.63
N HIS A 84 -2.80 -0.76 9.39
CA HIS A 84 -1.99 -1.91 9.03
C HIS A 84 -0.54 -1.65 9.41
N ARG A 85 -0.01 -2.48 10.32
CA ARG A 85 1.36 -2.38 10.79
C ARG A 85 2.30 -2.67 9.62
N ILE A 86 3.12 -1.68 9.24
CA ILE A 86 4.27 -1.90 8.35
C ILE A 86 5.25 -2.79 9.12
N ASN A 87 5.38 -4.04 8.68
CA ASN A 87 6.17 -5.06 9.35
C ASN A 87 6.68 -6.10 8.34
N PRO A 88 7.37 -5.68 7.27
CA PRO A 88 7.83 -6.60 6.25
C PRO A 88 8.77 -7.65 6.85
N PRO A 89 8.82 -8.87 6.28
CA PRO A 89 9.81 -9.86 6.69
C PRO A 89 11.23 -9.34 6.44
N ASN A 90 12.27 -9.99 6.94
CA ASN A 90 13.66 -9.68 6.54
C ASN A 90 13.86 -9.95 5.03
N GLY A 91 14.80 -9.24 4.41
CA GLY A 91 15.23 -9.50 3.03
C GLY A 91 15.12 -8.33 2.06
N ARG A 92 15.22 -8.63 0.78
CA ARG A 92 14.97 -7.71 -0.34
C ARG A 92 13.80 -8.20 -1.18
N ILE A 93 13.26 -7.34 -2.03
CA ILE A 93 12.13 -7.65 -2.91
C ILE A 93 12.52 -7.45 -4.38
N ALA A 94 12.08 -8.37 -5.23
CA ALA A 94 12.08 -8.27 -6.68
C ALA A 94 10.63 -8.35 -7.16
N ILE A 95 10.30 -7.66 -8.25
CA ILE A 95 8.96 -7.71 -8.85
C ILE A 95 9.13 -8.08 -10.32
N VAL A 96 8.41 -9.11 -10.76
CA VAL A 96 8.34 -9.56 -12.16
C VAL A 96 6.88 -9.50 -12.56
N ALA A 97 6.53 -8.52 -13.38
CA ALA A 97 5.17 -8.23 -13.81
C ALA A 97 4.94 -8.66 -15.27
N ASP A 98 3.78 -9.22 -15.61
CA ASP A 98 3.43 -9.67 -16.96
C ASP A 98 3.37 -8.53 -17.97
N GLY A 99 3.00 -7.33 -17.53
CA GLY A 99 2.90 -6.12 -18.30
C GLY A 99 1.54 -5.95 -18.97
N ASN A 100 1.39 -4.83 -19.67
CA ASN A 100 0.14 -4.44 -20.29
C ASN A 100 -0.14 -5.18 -21.62
N SER A 101 0.20 -6.45 -21.78
CA SER A 101 0.03 -7.19 -23.04
C SER A 101 -0.44 -8.63 -22.82
N PRO A 102 -1.69 -8.96 -23.18
CA PRO A 102 -2.78 -8.07 -23.61
C PRO A 102 -3.65 -7.55 -22.47
N ASP A 103 -3.54 -8.09 -21.25
CA ASP A 103 -4.25 -7.57 -20.08
C ASP A 103 -3.60 -6.26 -19.64
N PRO A 104 -4.35 -5.17 -19.44
CA PRO A 104 -3.76 -3.87 -19.12
C PRO A 104 -3.75 -3.47 -17.64
N ASP A 105 -4.25 -4.33 -16.74
CA ASP A 105 -4.29 -4.07 -15.28
C ASP A 105 -2.94 -3.71 -14.67
N ASP A 106 -1.88 -4.24 -15.25
CA ASP A 106 -0.54 -4.13 -14.73
C ASP A 106 0.03 -2.69 -14.73
N LEU A 107 -0.60 -1.75 -15.48
CA LEU A 107 -0.34 -0.31 -15.35
C LEU A 107 -0.68 0.20 -13.94
N GLY A 108 -1.85 -0.20 -13.43
CA GLY A 108 -2.30 0.14 -12.08
C GLY A 108 -1.50 -0.60 -11.01
N GLY A 109 -1.29 -1.91 -11.22
CA GLY A 109 -0.45 -2.77 -10.37
C GLY A 109 0.95 -2.23 -10.16
N THR A 110 1.63 -1.86 -11.25
CA THR A 110 2.98 -1.28 -11.23
C THR A 110 3.03 0.06 -10.50
N ALA A 111 2.12 0.98 -10.84
CA ALA A 111 2.10 2.31 -10.22
C ALA A 111 1.85 2.23 -8.71
N VAL A 112 0.93 1.37 -8.26
CA VAL A 112 0.66 1.19 -6.83
C VAL A 112 1.81 0.49 -6.13
N SER A 113 2.40 -0.56 -6.71
CA SER A 113 3.51 -1.30 -6.10
C SER A 113 4.71 -0.41 -5.78
N ILE A 114 5.16 0.39 -6.76
CA ILE A 114 6.28 1.33 -6.58
C ILE A 114 5.91 2.41 -5.54
N SER A 115 4.68 2.93 -5.60
CA SER A 115 4.20 3.95 -4.67
C SER A 115 4.12 3.43 -3.22
N LEU A 116 3.67 2.19 -3.00
CA LEU A 116 3.60 1.57 -1.68
C LEU A 116 4.98 1.35 -1.08
N LEU A 117 5.95 0.89 -1.86
CA LEU A 117 7.32 0.71 -1.39
C LEU A 117 7.90 2.03 -0.88
N ARG A 118 7.70 3.12 -1.63
CA ARG A 118 8.15 4.45 -1.19
C ARG A 118 7.36 4.98 0.00
N ALA A 119 6.03 4.87 -0.03
CA ALA A 119 5.15 5.37 1.04
C ALA A 119 5.46 4.71 2.40
N THR A 120 6.03 3.51 2.38
CA THR A 120 6.35 2.72 3.57
C THR A 120 7.83 2.74 3.95
N GLY A 121 8.66 3.50 3.23
CA GLY A 121 10.11 3.60 3.48
C GLY A 121 10.87 2.31 3.17
N LEU A 122 10.40 1.52 2.20
CA LEU A 122 10.93 0.23 1.81
C LEU A 122 11.51 0.22 0.38
N GLU A 123 11.59 1.39 -0.27
CA GLU A 123 12.13 1.54 -1.63
C GLU A 123 13.54 1.00 -1.78
N ASP A 124 14.41 1.19 -0.77
CA ASP A 124 15.80 0.72 -0.78
C ASP A 124 15.92 -0.81 -0.76
N ARG A 125 14.82 -1.53 -0.53
CA ARG A 125 14.78 -3.00 -0.54
C ARG A 125 14.37 -3.58 -1.89
N LEU A 126 13.91 -2.75 -2.83
CA LEU A 126 13.62 -3.17 -4.20
C LEU A 126 14.94 -3.32 -4.96
N VAL A 127 15.23 -4.54 -5.42
CA VAL A 127 16.52 -4.87 -6.05
C VAL A 127 16.41 -5.28 -7.51
N HIS A 128 15.21 -5.57 -7.97
CA HIS A 128 14.91 -5.92 -9.35
C HIS A 128 13.47 -5.56 -9.66
N TYR A 129 13.24 -5.00 -10.84
CA TYR A 129 11.91 -4.77 -11.36
C TYR A 129 11.92 -5.01 -12.87
N SER A 130 11.12 -5.95 -13.32
CA SER A 130 10.84 -6.16 -14.74
C SER A 130 9.34 -6.15 -15.00
N HIS A 131 8.97 -5.69 -16.18
CA HIS A 131 7.60 -5.78 -16.71
C HIS A 131 7.61 -6.48 -18.05
N SER A 132 6.44 -6.73 -18.63
CA SER A 132 6.33 -7.32 -19.98
C SER A 132 6.96 -8.71 -20.04
N CYS A 133 6.72 -9.54 -19.02
CA CYS A 133 7.31 -10.87 -18.93
C CYS A 133 6.57 -11.97 -19.72
N ASP A 134 5.47 -11.64 -20.41
CA ASP A 134 4.93 -12.45 -21.52
C ASP A 134 5.96 -12.44 -22.68
N LEU A 135 6.64 -13.57 -22.86
CA LEU A 135 7.76 -13.70 -23.79
C LEU A 135 7.29 -14.10 -25.19
N VAL A 136 6.19 -14.83 -25.33
CA VAL A 136 5.61 -15.21 -26.61
C VAL A 136 4.33 -14.43 -26.89
N ARG A 137 4.48 -13.41 -27.75
CA ARG A 137 3.37 -12.54 -28.16
C ARG A 137 2.22 -13.36 -28.77
N ASP A 138 1.02 -13.15 -28.24
CA ASP A 138 -0.22 -13.67 -28.83
C ASP A 138 -0.64 -12.94 -30.12
N ASP A 139 -1.80 -13.29 -30.70
CA ASP A 139 -2.37 -12.63 -31.88
C ASP A 139 -3.53 -11.66 -31.58
N ARG A 140 -3.82 -11.37 -30.31
CA ARG A 140 -4.91 -10.46 -29.88
C ARG A 140 -4.59 -9.00 -30.19
N ILE A 141 -3.31 -8.64 -30.28
CA ILE A 141 -2.86 -7.27 -30.60
C ILE A 141 -1.84 -7.25 -31.74
N SER A 142 -1.78 -6.11 -32.46
CA SER A 142 -0.72 -5.90 -33.47
C SER A 142 0.65 -5.67 -32.82
N GLU A 143 1.74 -5.94 -33.54
CA GLU A 143 3.11 -5.61 -33.08
C GLU A 143 3.29 -4.12 -32.75
N ALA A 144 2.60 -3.24 -33.48
CA ALA A 144 2.63 -1.81 -33.18
C ALA A 144 1.95 -1.50 -31.82
N ALA A 145 0.82 -2.14 -31.55
CA ALA A 145 0.11 -2.00 -30.28
C ALA A 145 0.90 -2.60 -29.11
N GLU A 146 1.56 -3.75 -29.28
CA GLU A 146 2.49 -4.31 -28.29
C GLU A 146 3.57 -3.27 -27.95
N ARG A 147 4.17 -2.64 -28.96
CA ARG A 147 5.21 -1.63 -28.72
C ARG A 147 4.73 -0.43 -27.93
N GLU A 148 3.52 0.05 -28.21
CA GLU A 148 2.91 1.16 -27.47
C GLU A 148 2.65 0.78 -26.01
N ARG A 149 2.20 -0.45 -25.76
CA ARG A 149 1.92 -0.96 -24.41
C ARG A 149 3.16 -1.15 -23.56
N HIS A 150 4.24 -1.66 -24.16
CA HIS A 150 5.54 -1.74 -23.49
C HIS A 150 6.07 -0.34 -23.12
N ALA A 151 5.91 0.65 -24.01
CA ALA A 151 6.26 2.03 -23.69
C ALA A 151 5.37 2.64 -22.58
N LEU A 152 4.10 2.26 -22.50
CA LEU A 152 3.22 2.63 -21.38
C LEU A 152 3.68 1.99 -20.08
N MET A 153 4.06 0.71 -20.06
CA MET A 153 4.63 0.06 -18.88
C MET A 153 5.93 0.71 -18.42
N GLN A 154 6.86 0.98 -19.34
CA GLN A 154 8.08 1.71 -19.02
C GLN A 154 7.76 3.09 -18.41
N SER A 155 6.74 3.78 -18.95
CA SER A 155 6.28 5.05 -18.40
C SER A 155 5.65 4.89 -17.02
N ALA A 156 4.84 3.85 -16.78
CA ALA A 156 4.27 3.53 -15.48
C ALA A 156 5.38 3.33 -14.44
N CYS A 157 6.46 2.64 -14.78
CA CYS A 157 7.65 2.49 -13.95
C CYS A 157 8.37 3.84 -13.71
N ASP A 158 8.94 4.42 -14.77
CA ASP A 158 9.87 5.56 -14.68
C ASP A 158 9.22 6.81 -14.12
N VAL A 159 7.98 7.10 -14.55
CA VAL A 159 7.28 8.30 -14.09
C VAL A 159 6.83 8.13 -12.65
N THR A 160 6.38 6.95 -12.23
CA THR A 160 6.04 6.69 -10.82
C THR A 160 7.30 6.83 -9.96
N ALA A 161 8.37 6.11 -10.30
CA ALA A 161 9.63 6.14 -9.58
C ALA A 161 10.21 7.56 -9.47
N ARG A 162 10.16 8.36 -10.55
CA ARG A 162 10.63 9.75 -10.54
C ARG A 162 9.76 10.67 -9.68
N ARG A 163 8.44 10.50 -9.70
CA ARG A 163 7.49 11.33 -8.92
C ARG A 163 7.59 11.05 -7.42
N TRP A 164 7.78 9.79 -7.05
CA TRP A 164 7.86 9.33 -5.66
C TRP A 164 9.28 9.44 -5.08
N GLY A 165 10.30 9.31 -5.92
CA GLY A 165 11.71 9.34 -5.54
C GLY A 165 12.18 8.07 -4.83
N GLY A 166 13.50 7.98 -4.60
CA GLY A 166 14.13 6.88 -3.83
C GLY A 166 14.51 5.64 -4.64
N PHE A 167 14.34 5.66 -5.97
CA PHE A 167 14.62 4.53 -6.86
C PHE A 167 15.81 4.78 -7.80
N GLN A 168 16.76 5.64 -7.44
CA GLN A 168 17.89 5.98 -8.32
C GLN A 168 18.89 4.83 -8.52
N GLY A 169 18.84 3.80 -7.66
CA GLY A 169 19.73 2.65 -7.70
C GLY A 169 19.22 1.46 -8.51
N ILE A 170 18.02 1.54 -9.09
CA ILE A 170 17.39 0.45 -9.85
C ILE A 170 17.11 0.87 -11.29
N SER A 171 17.14 -0.09 -12.20
CA SER A 171 16.63 0.04 -13.57
C SER A 171 15.36 -0.78 -13.71
N PHE A 172 14.36 -0.25 -14.41
CA PHE A 172 13.16 -0.99 -14.78
C PHE A 172 13.40 -1.60 -16.16
N PHE A 173 13.23 -2.92 -16.26
CA PHE A 173 13.53 -3.66 -17.49
C PHE A 173 12.26 -4.12 -18.21
N ASP A 174 12.27 -3.97 -19.53
CA ASP A 174 11.34 -4.68 -20.41
C ASP A 174 11.83 -6.12 -20.59
N ALA A 175 11.17 -7.07 -19.94
CA ALA A 175 11.59 -8.47 -19.92
C ALA A 175 11.62 -9.12 -21.32
N LYS A 176 10.71 -8.73 -22.21
CA LYS A 176 10.64 -9.28 -23.57
C LYS A 176 11.78 -8.75 -24.44
N TRP A 177 12.03 -7.45 -24.41
CA TRP A 177 12.99 -6.81 -25.32
C TRP A 177 14.40 -6.64 -24.75
N GLN A 178 14.54 -6.74 -23.44
CA GLN A 178 15.82 -6.70 -22.71
C GLN A 178 16.02 -8.00 -21.90
N GLN A 179 15.61 -9.13 -22.46
CA GLN A 179 15.55 -10.41 -21.75
C GLN A 179 16.88 -10.81 -21.09
N ASN A 180 18.00 -10.67 -21.81
CA ASN A 180 19.31 -11.06 -21.29
C ASN A 180 19.71 -10.20 -20.08
N GLU A 181 19.51 -8.89 -20.17
CA GLU A 181 19.78 -7.93 -19.09
C GLU A 181 18.86 -8.20 -17.90
N THR A 182 17.58 -8.44 -18.15
CA THR A 182 16.57 -8.74 -17.14
C THR A 182 16.91 -10.00 -16.36
N VAL A 183 17.18 -11.10 -17.08
CA VAL A 183 17.54 -12.41 -16.49
C VAL A 183 18.82 -12.29 -15.68
N LYS A 184 19.82 -11.56 -16.21
CA LYS A 184 21.08 -11.35 -15.51
C LYS A 184 20.90 -10.56 -14.21
N ASP A 185 20.13 -9.48 -14.25
CA ASP A 185 19.88 -8.63 -13.08
C ASP A 185 19.14 -9.40 -11.98
N LEU A 186 18.10 -10.16 -12.33
CA LEU A 186 17.39 -11.02 -11.38
C LEU A 186 18.28 -12.16 -10.85
N ALA A 187 19.10 -12.78 -11.70
CA ALA A 187 20.05 -13.82 -11.28
C ALA A 187 21.11 -13.27 -10.30
N GLU A 188 21.58 -12.04 -10.50
CA GLU A 188 22.48 -11.35 -9.56
C GLU A 188 21.79 -11.06 -8.22
N ALA A 189 20.52 -10.65 -8.24
CA ALA A 189 19.72 -10.46 -7.03
C ALA A 189 19.53 -11.79 -6.25
N ILE A 190 19.25 -12.90 -6.96
CA ILE A 190 19.18 -14.25 -6.41
C ILE A 190 20.53 -14.64 -5.79
N ASP A 191 21.63 -14.44 -6.51
CA ASP A 191 22.98 -14.80 -6.09
C ASP A 191 23.44 -14.10 -4.80
N ALA A 192 22.95 -12.89 -4.56
CA ALA A 192 23.21 -12.11 -3.36
C ALA A 192 22.44 -12.61 -2.12
N SER A 193 21.48 -13.51 -2.26
CA SER A 193 20.59 -13.92 -1.16
C SER A 193 21.31 -14.71 -0.06
N THR A 194 20.97 -14.42 1.20
CA THR A 194 21.44 -15.16 2.38
C THR A 194 20.30 -15.48 3.36
N SER A 195 20.61 -16.17 4.46
CA SER A 195 19.63 -16.41 5.53
C SER A 195 19.17 -15.13 6.22
N GLU A 196 20.05 -14.15 6.32
CA GLU A 196 19.82 -12.86 6.97
C GLU A 196 19.15 -11.86 6.02
N ASP A 197 19.43 -12.00 4.72
CA ASP A 197 18.91 -11.16 3.64
C ASP A 197 18.34 -12.01 2.48
N PRO A 198 17.19 -12.67 2.69
CA PRO A 198 16.54 -13.48 1.67
C PRO A 198 15.94 -12.62 0.55
N LEU A 199 15.77 -13.18 -0.65
CA LEU A 199 15.05 -12.51 -1.73
C LEU A 199 13.59 -12.99 -1.77
N TRP A 200 12.67 -12.03 -1.85
CA TRP A 200 11.25 -12.26 -2.12
C TRP A 200 10.96 -11.79 -3.53
N ILE A 201 10.59 -12.71 -4.42
CA ILE A 201 10.18 -12.40 -5.80
C ILE A 201 8.66 -12.36 -5.80
N ILE A 202 8.08 -11.23 -6.19
CA ILE A 202 6.66 -11.11 -6.51
C ILE A 202 6.49 -11.58 -7.95
N GLU A 203 5.77 -12.68 -8.13
CA GLU A 203 5.36 -13.18 -9.43
C GLU A 203 3.99 -12.57 -9.76
N ALA A 204 4.02 -11.43 -10.44
CA ALA A 204 2.85 -10.68 -10.91
C ALA A 204 2.66 -10.94 -12.41
N GLY A 205 2.91 -12.17 -12.86
CA GLY A 205 2.94 -12.53 -14.26
C GLY A 205 3.49 -13.91 -14.50
N GLU A 206 3.94 -14.18 -15.72
CA GLU A 206 4.48 -15.49 -16.10
C GLU A 206 5.81 -15.85 -15.40
N PRO A 207 6.03 -17.13 -15.09
CA PRO A 207 7.21 -17.58 -14.34
C PRO A 207 8.52 -17.58 -15.13
N ASP A 208 8.52 -17.30 -16.43
CA ASP A 208 9.67 -17.60 -17.29
C ASP A 208 10.93 -16.80 -16.97
N ILE A 209 10.81 -15.50 -16.72
CA ILE A 209 11.96 -14.67 -16.31
C ILE A 209 12.54 -15.19 -14.99
N ILE A 210 11.68 -15.63 -14.06
CA ILE A 210 12.10 -16.25 -12.80
C ILE A 210 12.84 -17.56 -13.09
N GLY A 211 12.31 -18.41 -13.97
CA GLY A 211 12.91 -19.69 -14.37
C GLY A 211 14.28 -19.53 -15.02
N PHE A 212 14.41 -18.62 -15.98
CA PHE A 212 15.70 -18.32 -16.62
C PHE A 212 16.71 -17.75 -15.63
N ALA A 213 16.30 -16.86 -14.72
CA ALA A 213 17.18 -16.31 -13.70
C ALA A 213 17.64 -17.36 -12.68
N LEU A 214 16.75 -18.27 -12.27
CA LEU A 214 17.09 -19.40 -11.41
C LEU A 214 18.08 -20.35 -12.08
N ASP A 215 17.87 -20.69 -13.35
CA ASP A 215 18.80 -21.52 -14.13
C ASP A 215 20.19 -20.88 -14.27
N GLY A 216 20.23 -19.56 -14.46
CA GLY A 216 21.45 -18.77 -14.54
C GLY A 216 22.15 -18.46 -13.21
N SER A 217 21.53 -18.78 -12.07
CA SER A 217 22.03 -18.41 -10.74
C SER A 217 22.63 -19.59 -9.95
N LYS A 218 23.23 -19.29 -8.80
CA LYS A 218 23.85 -20.28 -7.91
C LYS A 218 22.78 -21.07 -7.16
N LYS A 219 22.64 -22.36 -7.48
CA LYS A 219 21.76 -23.32 -6.77
C LYS A 219 21.85 -23.28 -5.24
N SER A 220 23.02 -23.00 -4.67
CA SER A 220 23.21 -22.90 -3.21
C SER A 220 22.47 -21.72 -2.57
N ARG A 221 22.02 -20.75 -3.38
CA ARG A 221 21.28 -19.54 -2.97
C ARG A 221 19.78 -19.72 -3.02
N HIS A 222 19.25 -20.65 -3.81
CA HIS A 222 17.81 -20.81 -4.05
C HIS A 222 17.00 -21.07 -2.78
N LYS A 223 17.59 -21.75 -1.78
CA LYS A 223 16.99 -21.96 -0.45
C LYS A 223 16.71 -20.67 0.34
N TYR A 224 17.24 -19.53 -0.10
CA TYR A 224 17.01 -18.20 0.48
C TYR A 224 16.05 -17.36 -0.37
N VAL A 225 15.53 -17.92 -1.46
CA VAL A 225 14.58 -17.26 -2.36
C VAL A 225 13.17 -17.76 -2.06
N LYS A 226 12.23 -16.82 -2.01
CA LYS A 226 10.80 -17.09 -1.91
C LYS A 226 10.09 -16.45 -3.09
N VAL A 227 9.14 -17.17 -3.70
CA VAL A 227 8.31 -16.64 -4.77
C VAL A 227 6.88 -16.48 -4.24
N VAL A 228 6.37 -15.26 -4.26
CA VAL A 228 5.01 -14.91 -3.86
C VAL A 228 4.14 -14.90 -5.11
N THR A 229 3.02 -15.60 -5.06
CA THR A 229 2.02 -15.68 -6.15
C THR A 229 0.61 -15.71 -5.55
N HIS A 230 -0.40 -15.30 -6.31
CA HIS A 230 -1.77 -15.17 -5.80
C HIS A 230 -2.86 -15.78 -6.69
N HIS A 231 -2.58 -16.08 -7.96
CA HIS A 231 -3.59 -16.43 -8.95
C HIS A 231 -3.17 -17.71 -9.68
N PRO A 232 -3.95 -18.81 -9.60
CA PRO A 232 -3.59 -20.06 -10.26
C PRO A 232 -3.42 -19.98 -11.78
N ALA A 233 -3.93 -18.92 -12.45
CA ALA A 233 -3.73 -18.80 -13.90
C ALA A 233 -2.26 -18.61 -14.28
N ASN A 234 -1.43 -18.02 -13.41
CA ASN A 234 -0.01 -17.83 -13.69
C ASN A 234 0.75 -19.17 -13.66
N ASP A 235 0.27 -20.14 -12.88
CA ASP A 235 0.93 -21.43 -12.69
C ASP A 235 1.08 -22.22 -14.01
N ASP A 236 0.12 -22.04 -14.93
CA ASP A 236 0.05 -22.67 -16.25
C ASP A 236 0.30 -21.67 -17.41
N ALA A 237 0.69 -20.43 -17.11
CA ALA A 237 0.88 -19.38 -18.12
C ALA A 237 2.28 -19.34 -18.72
N GLY A 238 3.29 -19.94 -18.07
CA GLY A 238 4.67 -19.89 -18.57
C GLY A 238 4.86 -20.58 -19.93
N ASP A 239 5.55 -19.90 -20.85
CA ASP A 239 5.92 -20.38 -22.18
C ASP A 239 7.01 -21.46 -22.13
N PHE A 240 7.94 -21.35 -21.17
CA PHE A 240 9.16 -22.16 -21.09
C PHE A 240 9.30 -22.93 -19.78
N TYR A 241 8.77 -22.39 -18.69
CA TYR A 241 8.77 -22.99 -17.37
C TYR A 241 7.35 -23.14 -16.83
N THR A 242 7.00 -24.38 -16.49
CA THR A 242 5.85 -24.64 -15.62
C THR A 242 6.15 -24.19 -14.19
N TRP A 243 5.10 -23.88 -13.41
CA TRP A 243 5.28 -23.59 -11.99
C TRP A 243 6.03 -24.69 -11.24
N LEU A 244 5.76 -25.96 -11.54
CA LEU A 244 6.49 -27.08 -10.92
C LEU A 244 8.00 -27.03 -11.21
N GLN A 245 8.41 -26.66 -12.43
CA GLN A 245 9.83 -26.49 -12.76
C GLN A 245 10.46 -25.33 -11.98
N ILE A 246 9.71 -24.26 -11.70
CA ILE A 246 10.16 -23.19 -10.79
C ILE A 246 10.41 -23.75 -9.40
N LEU A 247 9.47 -24.53 -8.85
CA LEU A 247 9.60 -25.12 -7.52
C LEU A 247 10.75 -26.15 -7.44
N ASP A 248 11.01 -26.89 -8.51
CA ASP A 248 12.10 -27.87 -8.61
C ASP A 248 13.50 -27.23 -8.50
N PHE A 249 13.64 -25.91 -8.67
CA PHE A 249 14.88 -25.20 -8.34
C PHE A 249 15.15 -25.11 -6.82
N GLY A 250 14.19 -25.49 -5.96
CA GLY A 250 14.32 -25.50 -4.51
C GLY A 250 14.03 -24.16 -3.83
N VAL A 251 13.29 -23.27 -4.50
CA VAL A 251 12.76 -22.03 -3.93
C VAL A 251 11.53 -22.32 -3.06
N GLN A 252 11.17 -21.39 -2.17
CA GLN A 252 9.95 -21.51 -1.37
C GLN A 252 8.77 -20.82 -2.04
N GLU A 253 7.67 -21.54 -2.28
CA GLU A 253 6.39 -20.93 -2.63
C GLU A 253 5.75 -20.22 -1.43
N VAL A 254 5.22 -19.02 -1.65
CA VAL A 254 4.35 -18.30 -0.73
C VAL A 254 3.08 -17.87 -1.46
N ARG A 255 2.09 -18.76 -1.48
CA ARG A 255 0.80 -18.49 -2.12
C ARG A 255 -0.16 -17.72 -1.21
N ILE A 256 -0.75 -16.64 -1.71
CA ILE A 256 -1.84 -15.90 -1.06
C ILE A 256 -3.16 -16.09 -1.82
N PRO A 257 -4.32 -15.76 -1.23
CA PRO A 257 -5.58 -15.72 -1.96
C PRO A 257 -5.54 -14.70 -3.12
N ASP A 258 -6.38 -14.93 -4.11
CA ASP A 258 -6.60 -13.98 -5.22
C ASP A 258 -6.98 -12.59 -4.68
N GLN A 259 -6.28 -11.55 -5.15
CA GLN A 259 -6.45 -10.16 -4.74
C GLN A 259 -7.49 -9.39 -5.57
N ASN A 260 -7.95 -9.94 -6.70
CA ASN A 260 -8.92 -9.29 -7.58
C ASN A 260 -10.19 -8.86 -6.83
N VAL A 261 -10.62 -9.66 -5.84
CA VAL A 261 -11.86 -9.42 -5.08
C VAL A 261 -11.94 -8.02 -4.47
N ASN A 262 -10.81 -7.44 -4.07
CA ASN A 262 -10.77 -6.18 -3.32
C ASN A 262 -9.91 -5.09 -3.97
N LEU A 263 -9.16 -5.42 -5.03
CA LEU A 263 -8.26 -4.50 -5.73
C LEU A 263 -8.55 -4.36 -7.23
N LYS A 264 -9.45 -5.20 -7.78
CA LYS A 264 -10.14 -4.99 -9.07
C LYS A 264 -11.58 -4.58 -8.79
N VAL A 265 -11.79 -3.29 -8.61
CA VAL A 265 -13.07 -2.73 -8.14
C VAL A 265 -13.67 -1.76 -9.14
N ASP A 266 -14.89 -1.28 -8.90
CA ASP A 266 -15.48 -0.23 -9.74
C ASP A 266 -14.62 1.05 -9.70
N LEU A 267 -14.51 1.75 -10.83
CA LEU A 267 -13.70 2.98 -10.96
C LEU A 267 -13.93 4.01 -9.84
N GLU A 268 -15.17 4.10 -9.34
CA GLU A 268 -15.61 5.06 -8.33
C GLU A 268 -14.93 4.85 -6.98
N GLU A 269 -14.50 3.63 -6.66
CA GLU A 269 -13.72 3.34 -5.44
C GLU A 269 -12.35 4.04 -5.45
N TRP A 270 -11.86 4.46 -6.63
CA TRP A 270 -10.63 5.22 -6.81
C TRP A 270 -10.83 6.72 -7.06
N ASP A 271 -12.06 7.25 -6.97
CA ASP A 271 -12.35 8.67 -7.22
C ASP A 271 -11.61 9.61 -6.24
N TRP A 272 -11.18 9.10 -5.08
CA TRP A 272 -10.33 9.85 -4.14
C TRP A 272 -8.99 10.27 -4.75
N ALA A 273 -8.46 9.52 -5.72
CA ALA A 273 -7.19 9.83 -6.38
C ALA A 273 -7.37 10.75 -7.61
N LYS A 274 -8.54 10.70 -8.24
CA LYS A 274 -8.86 11.35 -9.53
C LYS A 274 -8.56 12.84 -9.62
N ASN A 275 -9.01 13.59 -8.61
CA ASN A 275 -8.87 15.05 -8.54
C ASN A 275 -7.98 15.47 -7.37
N HIS A 276 -7.14 14.57 -6.86
CA HIS A 276 -6.27 14.85 -5.71
C HIS A 276 -5.29 15.97 -6.07
N PRO A 277 -4.98 16.96 -5.20
CA PRO A 277 -4.07 18.06 -5.57
C PRO A 277 -2.62 17.60 -5.77
N ASP A 278 -2.23 16.49 -5.13
CA ASP A 278 -0.89 15.92 -5.30
C ASP A 278 -0.75 15.16 -6.63
N PRO A 279 0.22 15.53 -7.48
CA PRO A 279 0.38 14.94 -8.81
C PRO A 279 0.97 13.52 -8.77
N ARG A 280 1.49 13.02 -7.65
CA ARG A 280 1.84 11.61 -7.43
C ARG A 280 0.58 10.75 -7.36
N ILE A 281 -0.43 11.22 -6.63
CA ILE A 281 -1.71 10.52 -6.46
C ILE A 281 -2.54 10.57 -7.76
N GLN A 282 -2.62 11.73 -8.42
CA GLN A 282 -3.30 11.82 -9.72
C GLN A 282 -2.70 10.86 -10.75
N TRP A 283 -1.38 10.70 -10.74
CA TRP A 283 -0.69 9.79 -11.65
C TRP A 283 -1.15 8.34 -11.49
N ILE A 284 -1.35 7.87 -10.25
CA ILE A 284 -1.86 6.51 -9.97
C ILE A 284 -3.26 6.33 -10.57
N TRP A 285 -4.14 7.32 -10.37
CA TRP A 285 -5.49 7.27 -10.97
C TRP A 285 -5.43 7.19 -12.50
N ILE A 286 -4.55 7.98 -13.12
CA ILE A 286 -4.37 8.00 -14.59
C ILE A 286 -3.97 6.62 -15.12
N GLN A 287 -3.08 5.89 -14.43
CA GLN A 287 -2.64 4.56 -14.90
C GLN A 287 -3.79 3.57 -14.98
N GLY A 288 -4.56 3.40 -13.90
CA GLY A 288 -5.73 2.50 -13.96
C GLY A 288 -6.82 3.01 -14.92
N LYS A 289 -6.92 4.31 -15.17
CA LYS A 289 -7.84 4.84 -16.19
C LYS A 289 -7.38 4.55 -17.62
N ILE A 290 -6.06 4.52 -17.89
CA ILE A 290 -5.52 4.07 -19.17
C ILE A 290 -5.87 2.60 -19.37
N ALA A 291 -5.66 1.77 -18.34
CA ALA A 291 -6.00 0.35 -18.38
C ALA A 291 -7.48 0.09 -18.65
N GLU A 292 -8.38 0.80 -17.98
CA GLU A 292 -9.84 0.66 -18.17
C GLU A 292 -10.33 1.12 -19.56
N ASN A 293 -9.63 2.08 -20.15
CA ASN A 293 -9.95 2.57 -21.49
C ASN A 293 -9.42 1.65 -22.60
N ASP A 294 -8.54 0.70 -22.27
CA ASP A 294 -8.06 -0.28 -23.20
C ASP A 294 -9.17 -1.32 -23.50
N ASP A 295 -9.44 -1.53 -24.79
CA ASP A 295 -10.58 -2.34 -25.24
C ASP A 295 -10.16 -3.75 -25.73
N VAL A 296 -8.92 -4.20 -25.47
CA VAL A 296 -8.48 -5.54 -25.89
C VAL A 296 -9.12 -6.63 -25.04
N VAL A 297 -9.28 -6.39 -23.74
CA VAL A 297 -10.01 -7.28 -22.84
C VAL A 297 -11.24 -6.59 -22.25
N LYS A 298 -12.38 -7.29 -22.22
CA LYS A 298 -13.66 -6.69 -21.81
C LYS A 298 -13.84 -6.58 -20.30
N PHE A 299 -13.13 -7.39 -19.53
CA PHE A 299 -13.31 -7.48 -18.08
C PHE A 299 -12.66 -6.32 -17.31
N GLN A 300 -11.83 -5.52 -17.96
CA GLN A 300 -11.28 -4.28 -17.39
C GLN A 300 -12.24 -3.10 -17.52
N LYS A 301 -13.27 -3.18 -18.37
CA LYS A 301 -14.20 -2.07 -18.59
C LYS A 301 -14.97 -1.71 -17.32
N GLY A 302 -14.95 -0.43 -16.95
CA GLY A 302 -15.55 0.08 -15.72
C GLY A 302 -14.83 -0.32 -14.43
N LYS A 303 -13.69 -1.01 -14.52
CA LYS A 303 -12.89 -1.46 -13.38
C LYS A 303 -11.60 -0.65 -13.26
N TRP A 304 -11.18 -0.45 -12.03
CA TRP A 304 -9.83 -0.02 -11.69
C TRP A 304 -9.13 -1.22 -11.04
N ASP A 305 -7.97 -1.61 -11.57
CA ASP A 305 -7.29 -2.84 -11.16
C ASP A 305 -5.83 -2.56 -10.75
N CYS A 306 -5.44 -3.05 -9.57
CA CYS A 306 -4.05 -3.18 -9.13
C CYS A 306 -3.81 -4.48 -8.34
N SER A 307 -4.56 -5.53 -8.67
CA SER A 307 -4.58 -6.75 -7.85
C SER A 307 -3.17 -7.32 -7.55
N ASP A 308 -2.22 -7.21 -8.48
CA ASP A 308 -0.82 -7.60 -8.28
C ASP A 308 -0.10 -6.83 -7.17
N ALA A 309 -0.44 -5.55 -6.99
CA ALA A 309 0.09 -4.76 -5.88
C ALA A 309 -0.34 -5.29 -4.51
N GLY A 310 -1.38 -6.12 -4.45
CA GLY A 310 -1.80 -6.82 -3.23
C GLY A 310 -0.74 -7.78 -2.70
N MET A 311 0.10 -8.38 -3.56
CA MET A 311 1.22 -9.21 -3.10
C MET A 311 2.33 -8.37 -2.48
N VAL A 312 2.59 -7.18 -3.02
CA VAL A 312 3.51 -6.19 -2.40
C VAL A 312 2.95 -5.74 -1.06
N LEU A 313 1.66 -5.44 -0.96
CA LEU A 313 1.00 -5.08 0.30
C LEU A 313 1.06 -6.21 1.35
N TYR A 314 0.84 -7.45 0.93
CA TYR A 314 1.03 -8.63 1.78
C TYR A 314 2.46 -8.72 2.32
N TRP A 315 3.46 -8.46 1.46
CA TRP A 315 4.87 -8.42 1.87
C TRP A 315 5.15 -7.31 2.88
N ILE A 316 4.74 -6.07 2.58
CA ILE A 316 4.90 -4.88 3.42
C ILE A 316 4.33 -5.08 4.83
N THR A 317 3.17 -5.73 4.91
CA THR A 317 2.42 -5.88 6.18
C THR A 317 2.84 -7.11 7.01
N GLY A 318 3.74 -7.94 6.49
CA GLY A 318 4.36 -9.05 7.22
C GLY A 318 4.09 -10.41 6.63
N ALA A 319 4.44 -10.61 5.37
CA ALA A 319 4.36 -11.91 4.71
C ALA A 319 4.86 -13.05 5.61
N THR A 320 4.10 -14.14 5.67
CA THR A 320 4.31 -15.32 6.54
C THR A 320 4.18 -15.08 8.05
N ASN A 321 3.91 -13.85 8.48
CA ASN A 321 3.73 -13.46 9.88
C ASN A 321 2.57 -12.46 10.07
N GLY A 322 1.41 -12.78 9.50
CA GLY A 322 0.20 -11.95 9.63
C GLY A 322 0.00 -10.88 8.55
N GLY A 323 0.79 -10.93 7.47
CA GLY A 323 0.62 -10.06 6.31
C GLY A 323 -0.81 -10.09 5.73
N LEU A 324 -1.23 -8.97 5.18
CA LEU A 324 -2.57 -8.73 4.68
C LEU A 324 -2.82 -9.55 3.41
N LYS A 325 -3.55 -10.66 3.58
CA LYS A 325 -3.83 -11.63 2.50
C LYS A 325 -4.95 -11.21 1.56
N SER A 326 -5.62 -10.10 1.80
CA SER A 326 -6.72 -9.59 0.99
C SER A 326 -6.77 -8.08 1.14
N GLY A 327 -5.75 -7.41 0.57
CA GLY A 327 -5.65 -5.96 0.62
C GLY A 327 -6.85 -5.29 -0.03
N THR A 328 -7.17 -4.08 0.41
CA THR A 328 -8.28 -3.28 -0.11
C THR A 328 -7.81 -1.94 -0.63
N VAL A 329 -8.66 -1.26 -1.40
CA VAL A 329 -8.41 0.11 -1.85
C VAL A 329 -8.19 1.07 -0.68
N ASP A 330 -8.89 0.87 0.44
CA ASP A 330 -8.71 1.70 1.63
C ASP A 330 -7.32 1.52 2.26
N ASP A 331 -6.77 0.30 2.24
CA ASP A 331 -5.41 0.03 2.75
C ASP A 331 -4.35 0.76 1.92
N VAL A 332 -4.50 0.67 0.59
CA VAL A 332 -3.62 1.36 -0.36
C VAL A 332 -3.75 2.87 -0.17
N LYS A 333 -4.97 3.40 -0.24
CA LYS A 333 -5.27 4.82 -0.04
C LYS A 333 -4.66 5.36 1.24
N HIS A 334 -4.83 4.63 2.35
CA HIS A 334 -4.34 5.06 3.64
C HIS A 334 -2.82 5.18 3.68
N LEU A 335 -2.09 4.17 3.20
CA LEU A 335 -0.63 4.20 3.15
C LEU A 335 -0.10 5.33 2.25
N LEU A 336 -0.70 5.51 1.08
CA LEU A 336 -0.27 6.52 0.12
C LEU A 336 -0.56 7.95 0.61
N LEU A 337 -1.76 8.20 1.17
CA LEU A 337 -2.13 9.53 1.66
C LEU A 337 -1.36 9.93 2.91
N ASN A 338 -1.10 9.00 3.84
CA ASN A 338 -0.25 9.31 4.99
C ASN A 338 1.13 9.82 4.57
N TYR A 339 1.76 9.17 3.58
CA TYR A 339 3.06 9.62 3.08
C TYR A 339 2.99 11.01 2.43
N VAL A 340 1.96 11.24 1.60
CA VAL A 340 1.78 12.50 0.88
C VAL A 340 1.44 13.66 1.82
N ASP A 341 0.64 13.44 2.85
CA ASP A 341 0.29 14.46 3.83
C ASP A 341 1.50 14.87 4.69
N ASP A 342 2.47 13.96 4.86
CA ASP A 342 3.70 14.17 5.61
C ASP A 342 4.87 14.75 4.77
N ASN A 343 4.76 14.82 3.42
CA ASN A 343 5.86 15.21 2.51
C ASN A 343 5.43 16.05 1.31
#